data_AF-A0AAU7DUQ1-F1
#
_entry.id   AF-A0AAU7DUQ1-F1
#
_cell.length_a   1.000
_cell.length_b   1.000
_cell.length_c   1.000
_cell.angle_alpha   90.00
_cell.angle_beta   90.00
_cell.angle_gamma   90.00
#
_symmetry.space_group_name_H-M   'P 1'
#
loop_
_entity.id
_entity.type
_entity.pdbx_description
1 polymer ?
#
loop_
_entity_poly.entity_id
_entity_poly.type
_entity_poly.pdbx_seq_one_letter_code
_entity_poly.pdbx_strand_id
1 'polypeptide(L)'
;MCRLVPAGLLLASVSFLAACSTSPLVWSNGTEVITGVYGDRHCETQNVQFLNLDGSQFAMDPEHQMPTDAIDGTFESDATLPAAATDSGFRSGTKELWQVPDASAIFVVDAEATERWPAVAPNYGCD
;
A
#
# COMPACT_ATOMS: atom_id res chain seq x y z
N MET A 1 23.48 -0.16 0.58
CA MET A 1 24.84 0.05 0.05
C MET A 1 24.86 -0.36 -1.43
N CYS A 2 24.77 0.58 -2.37
CA CYS A 2 24.87 0.31 -3.80
C CYS A 2 26.33 0.02 -4.19
N ARG A 3 26.62 -1.16 -4.76
CA ARG A 3 27.94 -1.48 -5.31
C ARG A 3 28.09 -0.89 -6.72
N LEU A 4 29.10 -0.04 -6.90
CA LEU A 4 29.57 0.45 -8.20
C LEU A 4 30.22 -0.69 -9.00
N VAL A 5 29.93 -0.76 -10.30
CA VAL A 5 30.77 -1.43 -11.31
C VAL A 5 31.39 -0.33 -12.18
N PRO A 6 32.72 -0.29 -12.40
CA PRO A 6 33.32 0.78 -13.20
C PRO A 6 33.15 0.52 -14.70
N ALA A 7 32.90 1.64 -15.38
CA ALA A 7 32.50 1.77 -16.77
C ALA A 7 33.62 1.48 -17.77
N GLY A 8 33.24 0.84 -18.88
CA GLY A 8 34.02 0.78 -20.12
C GLY A 8 33.21 1.34 -21.29
N LEU A 9 33.55 2.57 -21.69
CA LEU A 9 33.40 3.22 -23.00
C LEU A 9 32.00 3.38 -23.66
N LEU A 10 31.59 4.66 -23.71
CA LEU A 10 31.09 5.43 -24.87
C LEU A 10 29.69 5.15 -25.47
N LEU A 11 28.90 6.23 -25.43
CA LEU A 11 27.82 6.69 -26.33
C LEU A 11 26.39 6.69 -25.75
N ALA A 12 25.73 7.83 -25.97
CA ALA A 12 24.40 8.26 -25.54
C ALA A 12 24.27 8.64 -24.05
N SER A 13 24.22 9.94 -23.79
CA SER A 13 23.66 10.51 -22.55
C SER A 13 22.18 10.18 -22.48
N VAL A 14 21.84 8.94 -22.11
CA VAL A 14 20.54 8.65 -21.54
C VAL A 14 20.60 9.20 -20.13
N SER A 15 20.13 10.44 -19.97
CA SER A 15 19.76 10.93 -18.66
C SER A 15 18.75 9.95 -18.09
N PHE A 16 19.20 9.02 -17.26
CA PHE A 16 18.32 8.30 -16.36
C PHE A 16 17.81 9.36 -15.39
N LEU A 17 16.74 10.04 -15.77
CA LEU A 17 15.83 10.59 -14.80
C LEU A 17 15.48 9.40 -13.91
N ALA A 18 15.98 9.41 -12.68
CA ALA A 18 15.38 8.62 -11.62
C ALA A 18 13.98 9.20 -11.42
N ALA A 19 13.06 8.85 -12.33
CA ALA A 19 11.66 8.86 -11.99
C ALA A 19 11.57 7.81 -10.88
N CYS A 20 11.30 8.26 -9.65
CA CYS A 20 10.65 7.39 -8.68
C CYS A 20 9.35 6.97 -9.37
N SER A 21 9.41 5.86 -10.11
CA SER A 21 8.22 5.23 -10.67
C SER A 21 7.49 4.71 -9.46
N THR A 22 6.60 5.55 -8.92
CA THR A 22 5.61 5.16 -7.91
C THR A 22 4.67 4.20 -8.62
N SER A 23 5.19 2.99 -8.83
CA SER A 23 4.48 1.97 -9.58
C SER A 23 3.28 1.61 -8.71
N PRO A 24 2.07 1.59 -9.29
CA PRO A 24 0.90 1.19 -8.53
C PRO A 24 1.16 -0.16 -7.84
N LEU A 25 0.74 -0.27 -6.59
CA LEU A 25 0.83 -1.54 -5.89
C LEU A 25 -0.24 -2.48 -6.43
N VAL A 26 0.15 -3.41 -7.30
CA VAL A 26 -0.78 -4.34 -7.94
C VAL A 26 -0.94 -5.59 -7.10
N TRP A 27 -2.19 -6.00 -6.90
CA TRP A 27 -2.57 -7.25 -6.22
C TRP A 27 -3.40 -8.13 -7.15
N SER A 28 -3.19 -9.43 -7.12
CA SER A 28 -4.02 -10.38 -7.87
C SER A 28 -4.28 -11.66 -7.09
N ASN A 29 -5.48 -12.23 -7.25
CA ASN A 29 -5.85 -13.56 -6.75
C ASN A 29 -5.97 -14.62 -7.86
N GLY A 30 -5.52 -14.30 -9.08
CA GLY A 30 -5.62 -15.17 -10.26
C GLY A 30 -6.90 -14.99 -11.10
N THR A 31 -7.95 -14.39 -10.53
CA THR A 31 -9.19 -14.05 -11.25
C THR A 31 -9.47 -12.56 -11.33
N GLU A 32 -8.97 -11.81 -10.35
CA GLU A 32 -9.15 -10.38 -10.21
C GLU A 32 -7.79 -9.68 -10.03
N VAL A 33 -7.74 -8.42 -10.44
CA VAL A 33 -6.62 -7.52 -10.21
C VAL A 33 -7.15 -6.25 -9.58
N ILE A 34 -6.65 -5.92 -8.39
CA ILE A 34 -6.89 -4.64 -7.72
C ILE A 34 -5.58 -3.88 -7.62
N THR A 35 -5.68 -2.55 -7.56
CA THR A 35 -4.50 -1.68 -7.60
C THR A 35 -4.59 -0.66 -6.49
N GLY A 36 -3.53 -0.57 -5.70
CA GLY A 36 -3.32 0.51 -4.76
C GLY A 36 -2.83 1.77 -5.47
N VAL A 37 -3.32 2.92 -5.02
CA VAL A 37 -2.97 4.25 -5.53
C VAL A 37 -2.45 5.11 -4.39
N TYR A 38 -1.52 6.01 -4.67
CA TYR A 38 -1.12 7.02 -3.69
C TYR A 38 -2.13 8.16 -3.67
N GLY A 39 -2.30 8.77 -2.49
CA GLY A 39 -3.12 9.96 -2.33
C GLY A 39 -2.61 11.16 -3.12
N ASP A 40 -3.48 12.15 -3.28
CA ASP A 40 -3.15 13.37 -4.00
C ASP A 40 -2.48 14.42 -3.11
N ARG A 41 -1.58 15.18 -3.73
CA ARG A 41 -0.85 16.27 -3.06
C ARG A 41 -1.76 17.38 -2.54
N HIS A 42 -2.92 17.61 -3.17
CA HIS A 42 -3.83 18.68 -2.74
C HIS A 42 -4.54 18.36 -1.42
N CYS A 43 -4.59 17.08 -1.05
CA CYS A 43 -5.04 16.61 0.26
C CYS A 43 -3.89 16.24 1.19
N GLU A 44 -2.65 16.58 0.82
CA GLU A 44 -1.44 16.33 1.61
C GLU A 44 -1.21 14.84 1.95
N THR A 45 -1.82 13.92 1.19
CA THR A 45 -1.77 12.46 1.40
C THR A 45 -0.89 11.72 0.40
N GLN A 46 0.07 12.41 -0.23
CA GLN A 46 0.94 11.83 -1.27
C GLN A 46 1.80 10.64 -0.82
N ASN A 47 1.95 10.42 0.49
CA ASN A 47 2.67 9.26 1.03
C ASN A 47 1.72 8.17 1.56
N VAL A 48 0.40 8.39 1.47
CA VAL A 48 -0.62 7.40 1.86
C VAL A 48 -0.93 6.51 0.66
N GLN A 49 -0.90 5.19 0.85
CA GLN A 49 -1.43 4.26 -0.16
C GLN A 49 -2.86 3.87 0.18
N PHE A 50 -3.75 4.04 -0.78
CA PHE A 50 -5.14 3.64 -0.72
C PHE A 50 -5.37 2.37 -1.53
N LEU A 51 -6.12 1.42 -0.97
CA LEU A 51 -6.56 0.22 -1.66
C LEU A 51 -8.07 0.06 -1.52
N ASN A 52 -8.77 -0.04 -2.64
CA ASN A 52 -10.19 -0.37 -2.66
C ASN A 52 -10.35 -1.90 -2.71
N LEU A 53 -11.13 -2.44 -1.78
CA LEU A 53 -11.45 -3.88 -1.70
C LEU A 53 -12.85 -4.05 -1.12
N ASP A 54 -13.69 -4.84 -1.80
CA ASP A 54 -15.06 -5.17 -1.38
C ASP A 54 -15.93 -3.95 -1.01
N GLY A 55 -15.76 -2.84 -1.74
CA GLY A 55 -16.52 -1.60 -1.53
C GLY A 55 -16.05 -0.75 -0.35
N SER A 56 -14.98 -1.14 0.34
CA SER A 56 -14.29 -0.35 1.36
C SER A 56 -12.94 0.14 0.85
N GLN A 57 -12.47 1.27 1.36
CA GLN A 57 -11.13 1.77 1.10
C GLN A 57 -10.28 1.61 2.35
N PHE A 58 -9.02 1.21 2.18
CA PHE A 58 -8.06 1.00 3.27
C PHE A 58 -6.81 1.81 3.02
N ALA A 59 -6.19 2.30 4.09
CA ALA A 59 -5.05 3.19 4.01
C ALA A 59 -3.79 2.64 4.69
N MET A 60 -2.67 2.69 3.98
CA MET A 60 -1.32 2.60 4.53
C MET A 60 -0.80 4.01 4.74
N ASP A 61 -0.85 4.48 5.99
CA ASP A 61 -0.49 5.86 6.36
C ASP A 61 0.60 5.87 7.43
N PRO A 62 1.88 5.69 7.05
CA PRO A 62 2.99 5.57 8.00
C PRO A 62 3.37 6.91 8.64
N GLU A 63 2.97 8.02 8.00
CA GLU A 63 3.29 9.37 8.45
C GLU A 63 2.11 10.07 9.14
N HIS A 64 0.97 9.38 9.30
CA HIS A 64 -0.26 9.93 9.89
C HIS A 64 -0.74 11.20 9.17
N GLN A 65 -0.69 11.19 7.83
CA GLN A 65 -1.15 12.29 6.98
C GLN A 65 -2.68 12.37 6.90
N MET A 66 -3.39 11.28 7.19
CA MET A 66 -4.85 11.29 7.21
C MET A 66 -5.40 11.95 8.47
N PRO A 67 -6.43 12.83 8.34
CA PRO A 67 -7.17 13.33 9.48
C PRO A 67 -7.74 12.18 10.32
N THR A 68 -7.78 12.34 11.65
CA THR A 68 -8.23 11.28 12.57
C THR A 68 -9.72 10.92 12.41
N ASP A 69 -10.52 11.80 11.81
CA ASP A 69 -11.93 11.57 11.48
C ASP A 69 -12.13 11.00 10.07
N ALA A 70 -11.04 10.82 9.30
CA ALA A 70 -11.03 10.26 7.97
C ALA A 70 -10.56 8.79 7.93
N ILE A 71 -10.11 8.23 9.05
CA ILE A 71 -9.51 6.90 9.12
C ILE A 71 -9.93 6.19 10.42
N ASP A 72 -10.49 4.99 10.29
CA ASP A 72 -11.06 4.21 11.40
C ASP A 72 -9.99 3.37 12.10
N GLY A 73 -9.00 4.07 12.67
CA GLY A 73 -7.90 3.50 13.43
C GLY A 73 -6.53 4.01 12.96
N THR A 74 -5.49 3.24 13.23
CA THR A 74 -4.11 3.65 12.93
C THR A 74 -3.40 2.58 12.12
N PHE A 75 -2.56 3.02 11.19
CA PHE A 75 -1.62 2.14 10.51
C PHE A 75 -0.61 1.57 11.53
N GLU A 76 -0.35 0.27 11.46
CA GLU A 76 0.68 -0.39 12.27
C GLU A 76 1.60 -1.17 11.33
N SER A 77 2.91 -0.90 11.36
CA SER A 77 3.88 -1.59 10.51
C SER A 77 4.25 -2.99 10.99
N ASP A 78 3.95 -3.31 12.25
CA ASP A 78 4.25 -4.59 12.91
C ASP A 78 3.08 -4.96 13.85
N ALA A 79 1.94 -5.25 13.23
CA ALA A 79 0.72 -5.66 13.88
C ALA A 79 0.70 -7.16 14.17
N THR A 80 -0.10 -7.58 15.15
CA THR A 80 -0.45 -9.00 15.29
C THR A 80 -1.61 -9.34 14.37
N LEU A 81 -1.46 -10.35 13.52
CA LEU A 81 -2.55 -10.85 12.68
C LEU A 81 -3.68 -11.43 13.56
N PRO A 82 -4.92 -10.90 13.48
CA PRO A 82 -6.03 -11.42 14.27
C PRO A 82 -6.39 -12.85 13.85
N ALA A 83 -6.78 -13.70 14.82
CA ALA A 83 -7.18 -15.09 14.54
C ALA A 83 -8.44 -15.20 13.64
N ALA A 84 -9.26 -14.15 13.59
CA ALA A 84 -10.43 -14.07 12.71
C ALA A 84 -10.08 -13.59 11.29
N ALA A 85 -8.84 -13.16 11.04
CA ALA A 85 -8.42 -12.74 9.71
C ALA A 85 -8.40 -13.95 8.77
N THR A 86 -8.90 -13.76 7.56
CA THR A 86 -8.93 -14.78 6.51
C THR A 86 -8.12 -14.31 5.32
N ASP A 87 -7.36 -15.23 4.72
CA ASP A 87 -6.63 -14.99 3.48
C ASP A 87 -7.62 -14.69 2.34
N SER A 88 -7.47 -13.53 1.72
CA SER A 88 -8.30 -13.10 0.58
C SER A 88 -7.88 -13.75 -0.76
N GLY A 89 -6.72 -14.39 -0.78
CA GLY A 89 -6.08 -14.92 -1.98
C GLY A 89 -5.34 -13.87 -2.82
N PHE A 90 -5.50 -12.57 -2.54
CA PHE A 90 -4.75 -11.52 -3.23
C PHE A 90 -3.27 -11.55 -2.83
N ARG A 91 -2.39 -11.39 -3.83
CA ARG A 91 -0.93 -11.40 -3.69
C ARG A 91 -0.28 -10.25 -4.44
N SER A 92 0.78 -9.69 -3.86
CA SER A 92 1.68 -8.71 -4.49
C SER A 92 3.13 -9.09 -4.20
N GLY A 93 3.79 -9.74 -5.17
CA GLY A 93 5.10 -10.34 -4.93
C GLY A 93 5.02 -11.43 -3.85
N THR A 94 5.73 -11.22 -2.73
CA THR A 94 5.71 -12.10 -1.56
C THR A 94 4.66 -11.71 -0.51
N LYS A 95 3.94 -10.61 -0.72
CA LYS A 95 2.95 -10.09 0.22
C LYS A 95 1.60 -10.75 0.01
N GLU A 96 0.94 -11.05 1.13
CA GLU A 96 -0.39 -11.65 1.20
C GLU A 96 -1.39 -10.67 1.80
N LEU A 97 -2.59 -10.62 1.25
CA LEU A 97 -3.66 -9.75 1.73
C LEU A 97 -4.68 -10.56 2.54
N TRP A 98 -4.94 -10.12 3.76
CA TRP A 98 -5.82 -10.77 4.73
C TRP A 98 -6.92 -9.79 5.16
N GLN A 99 -8.14 -10.29 5.37
CA GLN A 99 -9.30 -9.47 5.72
C GLN A 99 -9.89 -9.93 7.06
N VAL A 100 -10.40 -8.99 7.85
CA VAL A 100 -11.23 -9.30 9.02
C VAL A 100 -12.73 -9.19 8.68
N PRO A 101 -13.61 -9.93 9.37
CA PRO A 101 -15.03 -10.02 8.99
C PRO A 101 -15.81 -8.70 9.06
N ASP A 102 -15.37 -7.74 9.87
CA ASP A 102 -16.04 -6.45 10.03
C ASP A 102 -15.53 -5.37 9.07
N ALA A 103 -14.56 -5.70 8.21
CA ALA A 103 -13.90 -4.79 7.29
C ALA A 103 -13.31 -3.53 7.96
N SER A 104 -13.01 -3.58 9.27
CA SER A 104 -12.39 -2.45 10.00
C SER A 104 -10.93 -2.21 9.61
N ALA A 105 -10.27 -3.23 9.06
CA ALA A 105 -8.92 -3.16 8.52
C ALA A 105 -8.69 -4.29 7.52
N ILE A 106 -7.63 -4.15 6.74
CA ILE A 106 -6.96 -5.27 6.09
C ILE A 106 -5.56 -5.43 6.67
N PHE A 107 -5.00 -6.62 6.47
CA PHE A 107 -3.66 -6.96 6.90
C PHE A 107 -2.82 -7.38 5.71
N VAL A 108 -1.62 -6.82 5.62
CA VAL A 108 -0.63 -7.20 4.62
C VAL A 108 0.46 -7.99 5.33
N VAL A 109 0.55 -9.27 5.01
CA VAL A 109 1.47 -10.21 5.67
C VAL A 109 2.59 -10.54 4.70
N ASP A 110 3.85 -10.43 5.16
CA ASP A 110 4.99 -11.00 4.48
C ASP A 110 5.92 -11.75 5.45
N ALA A 111 7.12 -12.10 5.00
CA ALA A 111 8.07 -12.87 5.78
C ALA A 111 8.67 -12.08 6.97
N GLU A 112 8.57 -10.76 6.94
CA GLU A 112 9.24 -9.86 7.89
C GLU A 112 8.24 -9.29 8.90
N ALA A 113 7.08 -8.88 8.44
CA ALA A 113 6.10 -8.20 9.27
C ALA A 113 4.65 -8.45 8.81
N THR A 114 3.73 -8.02 9.67
CA THR A 114 2.31 -7.87 9.32
C THR A 114 1.96 -6.40 9.46
N GLU A 115 1.54 -5.78 8.37
CA GLU A 115 1.05 -4.40 8.39
C GLU A 115 -0.47 -4.40 8.61
N ARG A 116 -0.99 -3.51 9.46
CA ARG A 116 -2.43 -3.22 9.59
C ARG A 116 -2.77 -1.96 8.82
N TRP A 117 -3.67 -2.06 7.86
CA TRP A 117 -4.18 -0.93 7.08
C TRP A 117 -5.64 -0.68 7.51
N PRO A 118 -5.93 0.34 8.32
CA PRO A 118 -7.30 0.67 8.73
C PRO A 118 -8.20 1.07 7.56
N ALA A 119 -9.50 0.91 7.76
CA ALA A 119 -10.51 1.43 6.84
C ALA A 119 -10.50 2.96 6.83
N VAL A 120 -10.76 3.54 5.66
CA VAL A 120 -11.00 4.96 5.44
C VAL A 120 -12.49 5.24 5.69
N ALA A 121 -12.79 6.34 6.36
CA ALA A 121 -14.15 6.74 6.65
C ALA A 121 -14.95 6.96 5.35
N PRO A 122 -16.21 6.48 5.23
CA PRO A 122 -16.98 6.54 3.98
C PRO A 122 -17.21 7.95 3.42
N ASN A 123 -17.09 8.97 4.27
CA ASN A 123 -17.29 10.38 3.94
C ASN A 123 -15.98 11.14 3.64
N TYR A 124 -14.83 10.47 3.66
CA TYR A 124 -13.57 11.06 3.22
C TYR A 124 -13.53 11.11 1.69
N GLY A 125 -13.77 12.30 1.13
CA GLY A 125 -13.81 12.56 -0.31
C GLY A 125 -12.69 13.51 -0.71
N CYS A 126 -11.47 13.02 -0.68
CA CYS A 126 -10.31 13.67 -1.25
C CYS A 126 -9.99 12.96 -2.57
N ASP A 127 -10.38 13.55 -3.69
CA ASP A 127 -10.33 13.00 -5.05
C ASP A 127 -9.49 13.82 -6.03
#